data_AF-A0A154MQ72-F1
#
_entry.id   AF-A0A154MQ72-F1
#
_cell.length_a   1.000
_cell.length_b   1.000
_cell.length_c   1.000
_cell.angle_alpha   90.00
_cell.angle_beta   90.00
_cell.angle_gamma   90.00
#
_symmetry.space_group_name_H-M   'P 1'
#
loop_
_entity.id
_entity.type
_entity.pdbx_description
1 polymer ?
#
loop_
_entity_poly.entity_id
_entity_poly.type
_entity_poly.pdbx_seq_one_letter_code
_entity_poly.pdbx_strand_id
1 'polypeptide(L)'
;MRKALIALAIAGVAWLATATPALAHNVLISSDPAKGASLAAGPAKITLTFDQYVQNANVNQIAVIGPGGGQWAEGQVEVRDSVVSVPLRPLGPAGEYKIGYRILSADGHAVTGEVPFTLTAAGTGTPASVDAARSGGGESANTPATGGEGSSGVPIWVWIAGAVVLLAVGLTVALRTGAGDKEKSGS
;
A
#
# COMPACT_ATOMS: atom_id res chain seq x y z
N MET A 1 -27.45 -6.98 37.63
CA MET A 1 -26.21 -7.49 36.99
C MET A 1 -26.43 -7.99 35.56
N ARG A 2 -27.42 -8.86 35.27
CA ARG A 2 -27.68 -9.37 33.90
C ARG A 2 -27.94 -8.29 32.83
N LYS A 3 -28.75 -7.27 33.16
CA LYS A 3 -29.04 -6.16 32.22
C LYS A 3 -27.80 -5.33 31.87
N ALA A 4 -26.87 -5.16 32.82
CA ALA A 4 -25.63 -4.43 32.61
C ALA A 4 -24.67 -5.21 31.68
N LEU A 5 -24.61 -6.54 31.83
CA LEU A 5 -23.81 -7.39 30.94
C LEU A 5 -24.34 -7.41 29.51
N ILE A 6 -25.67 -7.41 29.32
CA ILE A 6 -26.29 -7.33 27.99
C ILE A 6 -26.04 -5.96 27.35
N ALA A 7 -26.18 -4.87 28.11
CA ALA A 7 -25.89 -3.54 27.60
C ALA A 7 -24.41 -3.38 27.19
N LEU A 8 -23.49 -3.95 27.97
CA LEU A 8 -22.06 -3.95 27.65
C LEU A 8 -21.76 -4.77 26.38
N ALA A 9 -22.42 -5.92 26.19
CA ALA A 9 -22.26 -6.73 25.00
C ALA A 9 -22.78 -6.02 23.73
N ILE A 10 -23.95 -5.37 23.81
CA ILE A 10 -24.51 -4.59 22.69
C ILE A 10 -23.61 -3.39 22.37
N ALA A 11 -23.11 -2.69 23.40
CA ALA A 11 -22.17 -1.59 23.20
C ALA A 11 -20.85 -2.04 22.57
N GLY A 12 -20.34 -3.21 22.96
CA GLY A 12 -19.15 -3.81 22.35
C GLY A 12 -19.35 -4.15 20.87
N VAL A 13 -20.46 -4.79 20.51
CA VAL A 13 -20.79 -5.11 19.11
C VAL A 13 -20.98 -3.83 18.28
N ALA A 14 -21.67 -2.83 18.82
CA ALA A 14 -21.84 -1.54 18.17
C ALA A 14 -20.49 -0.83 17.96
N TRP A 15 -19.55 -0.94 18.90
CA TRP A 15 -18.20 -0.41 18.74
C TRP A 15 -17.45 -1.13 17.61
N LEU A 16 -17.45 -2.47 17.59
CA LEU A 16 -16.77 -3.22 16.53
C LEU A 16 -17.35 -2.92 15.13
N ALA A 17 -18.64 -2.60 15.03
CA ALA A 17 -19.26 -2.18 13.78
C ALA A 17 -18.77 -0.81 13.27
N THR A 18 -18.07 -0.03 14.10
CA THR A 18 -17.44 1.25 13.69
C THR A 18 -15.97 1.10 13.29
N ALA A 19 -15.39 -0.10 13.36
CA ALA A 19 -14.02 -0.32 12.92
C ALA A 19 -13.91 -0.17 11.40
N THR A 20 -13.24 0.89 10.95
CA THR A 20 -12.90 1.07 9.53
C THR A 20 -11.72 0.17 9.15
N PRO A 21 -11.68 -0.37 7.92
CA PRO A 21 -10.49 -1.05 7.42
C PRO A 21 -9.27 -0.13 7.54
N ALA A 22 -8.14 -0.64 8.03
CA ALA A 22 -6.88 0.08 7.96
C ALA A 22 -6.45 0.15 6.48
N LEU A 23 -6.37 1.35 5.91
CA LEU A 23 -5.77 1.53 4.58
C LEU A 23 -4.25 1.35 4.70
N ALA A 24 -3.77 0.15 4.40
CA ALA A 24 -2.35 -0.21 4.46
C ALA A 24 -1.59 0.03 3.13
N HIS A 25 -2.26 0.54 2.10
CA HIS A 25 -1.66 0.74 0.78
C HIS A 25 -0.91 2.08 0.78
N ASN A 26 0.36 2.08 0.33
CA ASN A 26 1.10 3.33 0.15
C ASN A 26 0.38 4.23 -0.86
N VAL A 27 0.32 5.52 -0.55
CA VAL A 27 -0.16 6.56 -1.45
C VAL A 27 0.99 7.52 -1.73
N LEU A 28 1.12 7.93 -2.99
CA LEU A 28 2.07 8.98 -3.36
C LEU A 28 1.58 10.31 -2.80
N ILE A 29 2.38 10.92 -1.92
CA ILE A 29 2.06 12.22 -1.29
C ILE A 29 2.75 13.40 -1.95
N SER A 30 3.94 13.18 -2.54
CA SER A 30 4.66 14.24 -3.27
C SER A 30 5.58 13.66 -4.34
N SER A 31 5.90 14.50 -5.31
CA SER A 31 6.82 14.20 -6.40
C SER A 31 7.70 15.42 -6.68
N ASP A 32 8.93 15.16 -7.10
CA ASP A 32 9.85 16.13 -7.68
C ASP A 32 10.37 15.56 -9.01
N PRO A 33 9.99 16.13 -10.16
CA PRO A 33 9.12 17.30 -10.35
C PRO A 33 7.70 17.10 -9.81
N ALA A 34 7.10 18.19 -9.33
CA ALA A 34 5.71 18.17 -8.88
C ALA A 34 4.75 17.87 -10.05
N LYS A 35 3.62 17.25 -9.74
CA LYS A 35 2.55 16.98 -10.71
C LYS A 35 2.13 18.27 -11.44
N GLY A 36 2.26 18.26 -12.77
CA GLY A 36 1.93 19.38 -13.64
C GLY A 36 2.98 20.52 -13.64
N ALA A 37 4.17 20.31 -13.06
CA ALA A 37 5.23 21.31 -13.08
C ALA A 37 5.67 21.64 -14.51
N SER A 38 5.97 22.91 -14.76
CA SER A 38 6.59 23.39 -16.00
C SER A 38 8.03 23.80 -15.72
N LEU A 39 8.98 23.16 -16.39
CA LEU A 39 10.41 23.30 -16.13
C LEU A 39 11.14 23.86 -17.35
N ALA A 40 12.02 24.82 -17.13
CA ALA A 40 12.91 25.32 -18.18
C ALA A 40 14.08 24.36 -18.47
N ALA A 41 14.47 23.54 -17.48
CA ALA A 41 15.52 22.54 -17.59
C ALA A 41 15.10 21.27 -16.85
N GLY A 42 15.49 20.10 -17.38
CA GLY A 42 15.20 18.82 -16.75
C GLY A 42 15.98 18.63 -15.43
N PRO A 43 15.39 17.99 -14.41
CA PRO A 43 16.10 17.69 -13.17
C PRO A 43 17.12 16.57 -13.38
N ALA A 44 18.08 16.45 -12.47
CA ALA A 44 19.08 15.36 -12.52
C ALA A 44 18.54 14.00 -12.04
N LYS A 45 17.39 13.99 -11.36
CA LYS A 45 16.73 12.79 -10.84
C LYS A 45 15.24 13.04 -10.64
N ILE A 46 14.49 11.96 -10.55
CA ILE A 46 13.11 11.96 -10.07
C ILE A 46 13.10 11.53 -8.61
N THR A 47 12.25 12.16 -7.79
CA THR A 47 12.00 11.76 -6.41
C THR A 47 10.50 11.63 -6.17
N LEU A 48 10.07 10.51 -5.60
CA LEU A 48 8.70 10.20 -5.24
C LEU A 48 8.64 9.94 -3.74
N THR A 49 7.73 10.60 -3.03
CA THR A 49 7.54 10.40 -1.58
C THR A 49 6.17 9.78 -1.34
N PHE A 50 6.16 8.72 -0.55
CA PHE A 50 4.96 8.01 -0.12
C PHE A 50 4.64 8.32 1.35
N ASP A 51 3.39 8.09 1.75
CA ASP A 51 2.94 8.28 3.14
C ASP A 51 3.46 7.21 4.11
N GLN A 52 3.81 6.03 3.59
CA GLN A 52 4.35 4.90 4.36
C GLN A 52 5.72 4.45 3.82
N TYR A 53 6.37 3.59 4.60
CA TYR A 53 7.60 2.91 4.21
C TYR A 53 7.44 2.16 2.87
N VAL A 54 8.48 2.19 2.05
CA VAL A 54 8.57 1.45 0.79
C VAL A 54 9.55 0.30 0.97
N GLN A 55 9.16 -0.91 0.56
CA GLN A 55 10.08 -2.04 0.60
C GLN A 55 11.20 -1.84 -0.42
N ASN A 56 12.45 -1.95 0.04
CA ASN A 56 13.61 -1.93 -0.86
C ASN A 56 13.75 -3.28 -1.58
N ALA A 57 13.11 -3.39 -2.75
CA ALA A 57 13.07 -4.59 -3.56
C ALA A 57 13.36 -4.28 -5.04
N ASN A 58 14.04 -5.21 -5.73
CA ASN A 58 14.42 -5.08 -7.15
C ASN A 58 13.22 -5.01 -8.12
N VAL A 59 11.99 -5.23 -7.62
CA VAL A 59 10.75 -5.14 -8.39
C VAL A 59 10.20 -3.71 -8.49
N ASN A 60 10.78 -2.77 -7.73
CA ASN A 60 10.45 -1.34 -7.80
C ASN A 60 10.94 -0.75 -9.12
N GLN A 61 10.08 -0.01 -9.81
CA GLN A 61 10.37 0.54 -11.13
C GLN A 61 9.89 1.99 -11.23
N ILE A 62 10.71 2.83 -11.86
CA ILE A 62 10.35 4.17 -12.29
C ILE A 62 10.74 4.32 -13.76
N ALA A 63 9.80 4.81 -14.55
CA ALA A 63 9.97 5.14 -15.96
C ALA A 63 9.62 6.61 -16.18
N VAL A 64 10.37 7.29 -17.04
CA VAL A 64 10.08 8.65 -17.49
C VAL A 64 9.96 8.66 -19.00
N ILE A 65 8.74 8.72 -19.51
CA ILE A 65 8.47 8.72 -20.95
C ILE A 65 8.30 10.16 -21.43
N GLY A 66 9.14 10.59 -22.37
CA GLY A 66 9.09 11.93 -22.94
C GLY A 66 8.34 12.02 -24.28
N PRO A 67 8.33 13.20 -24.91
CA PRO A 67 7.77 13.39 -26.24
C PRO A 67 8.44 12.44 -27.25
N GLY A 68 7.64 11.77 -28.07
CA GLY A 68 8.13 10.75 -29.02
C GLY A 68 8.33 9.35 -28.41
N GLY A 69 7.96 9.13 -27.14
CA GLY A 69 7.92 7.80 -26.52
C GLY A 69 9.26 7.29 -25.98
N GLY A 70 10.30 8.11 -26.00
CA GLY A 70 11.61 7.75 -25.43
C GLY A 70 11.58 7.65 -23.91
N GLN A 71 12.32 6.69 -23.37
CA GLN A 71 12.55 6.50 -21.92
C GLN A 71 13.75 7.34 -21.46
N TRP A 72 13.63 8.07 -20.34
CA TRP A 72 14.66 9.02 -19.87
C TRP A 72 15.23 8.70 -18.49
N ALA A 73 14.60 7.79 -17.75
CA ALA A 73 15.17 7.28 -16.50
C ALA A 73 16.48 6.50 -16.80
N GLU A 74 17.45 6.60 -15.90
CA GLU A 74 18.72 5.89 -16.00
C GLU A 74 19.13 5.33 -14.64
N GLY A 75 19.83 4.18 -14.67
CA GLY A 75 20.38 3.57 -13.48
C GLY A 75 19.35 2.74 -12.70
N GLN A 76 19.62 2.58 -11.41
CA GLN A 76 18.80 1.78 -10.50
C GLN A 76 17.87 2.67 -9.68
N VAL A 77 16.74 2.11 -9.28
CA VAL A 77 15.85 2.75 -8.31
C VAL A 77 16.49 2.66 -6.92
N GLU A 78 16.60 3.80 -6.24
CA GLU A 78 17.03 3.89 -4.84
C GLU A 78 15.81 4.09 -3.94
N VAL A 79 15.75 3.33 -2.84
CA VAL A 79 14.72 3.45 -1.81
C VAL A 79 15.36 3.85 -0.49
N ARG A 80 14.83 4.89 0.15
CA ARG A 80 15.18 5.32 1.51
C ARG A 80 13.90 5.63 2.27
N ASP A 81 13.55 4.75 3.20
CA ASP A 81 12.29 4.81 3.97
C ASP A 81 11.06 4.91 3.06
N SER A 82 10.36 6.05 3.04
CA SER A 82 9.20 6.31 2.18
C SER A 82 9.54 7.05 0.88
N VAL A 83 10.83 7.29 0.62
CA VAL A 83 11.31 8.05 -0.55
C VAL A 83 11.92 7.10 -1.57
N VAL A 84 11.50 7.23 -2.82
CA VAL A 84 12.01 6.49 -3.95
C VAL A 84 12.58 7.47 -4.96
N SER A 85 13.78 7.21 -5.49
CA SER A 85 14.39 8.05 -6.51
C SER A 85 15.06 7.27 -7.61
N VAL A 86 15.14 7.87 -8.80
CA VAL A 86 15.90 7.34 -9.94
C VAL A 86 16.66 8.48 -10.63
N PRO A 87 17.92 8.29 -11.02
CA PRO A 87 18.62 9.25 -11.86
C PRO A 87 17.88 9.49 -13.19
N LEU A 88 18.00 10.72 -13.69
CA LEU A 88 17.38 11.13 -14.95
C LEU A 88 18.46 11.61 -15.90
N ARG A 89 18.41 11.13 -17.15
CA ARG A 89 19.26 11.67 -18.22
C ARG A 89 18.92 13.15 -18.44
N PRO A 90 19.86 13.96 -18.95
CA PRO A 90 19.51 15.27 -19.50
C PRO A 90 18.33 15.09 -20.48
N LEU A 91 17.32 15.94 -20.39
CA LEU A 91 16.14 15.84 -21.24
C LEU A 91 16.39 16.43 -22.63
N GLY A 92 15.61 16.00 -23.62
CA GLY A 92 15.73 16.41 -25.01
C GLY A 92 14.54 17.28 -25.45
N PRO A 93 13.55 16.76 -26.18
CA PRO A 93 12.47 17.58 -26.73
C PRO A 93 11.68 18.34 -25.65
N ALA A 94 11.28 19.58 -25.96
CA ALA A 94 10.24 20.26 -25.18
C ALA A 94 8.91 19.52 -25.33
N GLY A 95 8.08 19.58 -24.29
CA GLY A 95 6.77 18.94 -24.26
C GLY A 95 6.49 18.19 -22.95
N GLU A 96 5.45 17.37 -22.99
CA GLU A 96 4.99 16.59 -21.84
C GLU A 96 5.88 15.35 -21.62
N TYR A 97 6.26 15.14 -20.36
CA TYR A 97 6.95 13.97 -19.84
C TYR A 97 6.07 13.31 -18.78
N LYS A 98 6.10 12.00 -18.69
CA LYS A 98 5.29 11.19 -17.77
C LYS A 98 6.18 10.30 -16.92
N ILE A 99 6.12 10.50 -15.61
CA ILE A 99 6.78 9.65 -14.63
C ILE A 99 5.80 8.52 -14.27
N GLY A 100 6.02 7.33 -14.82
CA GLY A 100 5.32 6.11 -14.40
C GLY A 100 6.08 5.41 -13.28
N TYR A 101 5.39 4.87 -12.29
CA TYR A 101 6.01 4.09 -11.23
C TYR A 101 5.23 2.83 -10.89
N ARG A 102 5.95 1.84 -10.37
CA ARG A 102 5.43 0.63 -9.72
C ARG A 102 6.28 0.34 -8.48
N ILE A 103 5.71 0.48 -7.29
CA ILE A 103 6.43 0.46 -6.02
C ILE A 103 5.79 -0.56 -5.07
N LEU A 104 6.61 -1.36 -4.40
CA LEU A 104 6.19 -2.35 -3.40
C LEU A 104 5.98 -1.68 -2.04
N SER A 105 4.73 -1.58 -1.60
CA SER A 105 4.35 -1.01 -0.30
C SER A 105 4.72 -1.91 0.87
N ALA A 106 4.70 -1.36 2.08
CA ALA A 106 5.01 -2.10 3.31
C ALA A 106 4.11 -3.33 3.52
N ASP A 107 2.86 -3.31 3.04
CA ASP A 107 1.89 -4.41 3.12
C ASP A 107 2.08 -5.51 2.05
N GLY A 108 3.04 -5.35 1.13
CA GLY A 108 3.39 -6.34 0.11
C GLY A 108 2.64 -6.20 -1.22
N HIS A 109 1.78 -5.21 -1.38
CA HIS A 109 1.12 -4.93 -2.66
C HIS A 109 1.96 -3.99 -3.54
N ALA A 110 1.79 -4.07 -4.85
CA ALA A 110 2.41 -3.11 -5.77
C ALA A 110 1.45 -1.94 -6.02
N VAL A 111 1.92 -0.73 -5.76
CA VAL A 111 1.21 0.52 -6.05
C VAL A 111 1.77 1.11 -7.34
N THR A 112 0.88 1.48 -8.27
CA THR A 112 1.24 2.10 -9.54
C THR A 112 0.64 3.50 -9.67
N GLY A 113 1.25 4.32 -10.53
CA GLY A 113 0.71 5.63 -10.85
C GLY A 113 1.53 6.38 -11.88
N GLU A 114 1.04 7.56 -12.25
CA GLU A 114 1.65 8.45 -13.24
C GLU A 114 1.66 9.90 -12.73
N VAL A 115 2.80 10.58 -12.91
CA VAL A 115 2.97 12.01 -12.61
C VAL A 115 3.43 12.72 -13.89
N PRO A 116 2.57 13.52 -14.55
CA PRO A 116 2.98 14.33 -15.69
C PRO A 116 3.75 15.59 -15.25
N PHE A 117 4.72 16.02 -16.06
CA PHE A 117 5.36 17.33 -16.00
C PHE A 117 5.73 17.80 -17.41
N THR A 118 5.99 19.09 -17.59
CA THR A 118 6.26 19.70 -18.90
C THR A 118 7.64 20.32 -18.92
N LEU A 119 8.43 20.02 -19.95
CA LEU A 119 9.65 20.75 -20.26
C LEU A 119 9.33 21.86 -21.27
N THR A 120 9.60 23.11 -20.92
CA THR A 120 9.22 24.28 -21.73
C THR A 120 10.27 24.67 -22.78
N ALA A 121 11.50 24.19 -22.65
CA ALA A 121 12.59 24.45 -23.59
C ALA A 121 13.28 23.13 -23.97
N ALA A 122 13.60 22.97 -25.26
CA ALA A 122 14.29 21.77 -25.71
C ALA A 122 15.72 21.75 -25.17
N GLY A 123 16.10 20.62 -24.56
CA GLY A 123 17.46 20.28 -24.20
C GLY A 123 18.15 19.45 -25.29
N THR A 124 19.37 19.02 -25.00
CA THR A 124 20.24 18.28 -25.93
C THR A 124 20.39 16.81 -25.56
N GLY A 125 19.57 16.31 -24.64
CA GLY A 125 19.62 14.93 -24.19
C GLY A 125 19.12 13.93 -25.21
N THR A 126 19.48 12.66 -24.99
CA THR A 126 19.02 11.51 -25.79
C THR A 126 18.35 10.49 -24.87
N PRO A 127 17.23 9.87 -25.28
CA PRO A 127 16.59 8.84 -24.48
C PRO A 127 17.50 7.62 -24.29
N ALA A 128 17.23 6.86 -23.23
CA ALA A 128 17.89 5.59 -22.93
C ALA A 128 17.69 4.57 -24.06
N SER A 129 18.76 3.84 -24.40
CA SER A 129 18.67 2.68 -25.29
C SER A 129 17.89 1.53 -24.65
N VAL A 130 17.29 0.68 -25.47
CA VAL A 130 16.48 -0.47 -25.02
C VAL A 130 17.26 -1.39 -24.06
N ASP A 131 18.56 -1.57 -24.29
CA ASP A 131 19.43 -2.38 -23.42
C ASP A 131 19.64 -1.73 -22.04
N ALA A 132 19.83 -0.41 -21.98
CA ALA A 132 19.97 0.33 -20.74
C ALA A 132 18.66 0.38 -19.94
N ALA A 133 17.51 0.40 -20.63
CA ALA A 133 16.19 0.31 -20.00
C ALA A 133 15.94 -1.07 -19.37
N ARG A 134 16.54 -2.14 -19.94
CA ARG A 134 16.40 -3.51 -19.43
C ARG A 134 17.29 -3.78 -18.21
N SER A 135 18.48 -3.18 -18.12
CA SER A 135 19.36 -3.36 -16.94
C SER A 135 18.82 -2.74 -15.64
N GLY A 136 17.86 -1.81 -15.71
CA GLY A 136 17.14 -1.25 -14.55
C GLY A 136 15.87 -2.03 -14.16
N GLY A 137 15.41 -2.94 -15.01
CA GLY A 137 14.30 -3.84 -14.74
C GLY A 137 14.84 -5.23 -14.51
N GLY A 138 15.07 -5.60 -13.24
CA GLY A 138 15.36 -6.97 -12.86
C GLY A 138 14.45 -7.93 -13.62
N GLU A 139 15.05 -8.92 -14.25
CA GLU A 139 14.41 -9.89 -15.13
C GLU A 139 13.03 -10.29 -14.59
N SER A 140 11.97 -9.78 -15.23
CA SER A 140 10.62 -10.33 -15.07
C SER A 140 10.65 -11.73 -15.66
N ALA A 141 11.03 -12.70 -14.83
CA ALA A 141 10.61 -14.07 -15.02
C ALA A 141 9.07 -14.05 -14.97
N ASN A 142 8.45 -14.08 -16.15
CA ASN A 142 7.05 -14.45 -16.30
C ASN A 142 6.91 -15.92 -15.87
N THR A 143 6.87 -16.16 -14.56
CA THR A 143 6.30 -17.38 -14.02
C THR A 143 4.81 -17.11 -13.88
N PRO A 144 3.92 -17.86 -14.54
CA PRO A 144 2.50 -17.81 -14.22
C PRO A 144 2.36 -18.11 -12.73
N ALA A 145 1.97 -17.11 -11.95
CA ALA A 145 1.50 -17.32 -10.60
C ALA A 145 0.18 -18.09 -10.73
N THR A 146 0.26 -19.42 -10.71
CA THR A 146 -0.87 -20.28 -10.40
C THR A 146 -1.46 -19.76 -9.10
N GLY A 147 -2.71 -19.33 -9.14
CA GLY A 147 -3.42 -18.75 -8.00
C GLY A 147 -3.30 -19.66 -6.78
N GLY A 148 -2.41 -19.29 -5.87
CA GLY A 148 -2.36 -19.82 -4.52
C GLY A 148 -3.34 -19.00 -3.70
N GLU A 149 -4.58 -19.49 -3.58
CA GLU A 149 -5.42 -19.17 -2.43
C GLU A 149 -4.70 -19.67 -1.18
N GLY A 150 -3.91 -18.78 -0.59
CA GLY A 150 -3.08 -19.07 0.56
C GLY A 150 -3.09 -17.90 1.52
N SER A 151 -4.28 -17.42 1.88
CA SER A 151 -4.44 -16.66 3.12
C SER A 151 -4.05 -17.60 4.26
N SER A 152 -2.79 -17.56 4.68
CA SER A 152 -2.30 -18.16 5.92
C SER A 152 -2.75 -17.36 7.15
N GLY A 153 -3.92 -16.71 7.06
CA GLY A 153 -4.68 -16.23 8.19
C GLY A 153 -5.45 -17.40 8.79
N VAL A 154 -5.52 -17.43 10.12
CA VAL A 154 -6.44 -18.32 10.84
C VAL A 154 -7.84 -18.18 10.20
N PRO A 155 -8.41 -19.27 9.64
CA PRO A 155 -9.66 -19.18 8.90
C PRO A 155 -10.76 -18.48 9.71
N ILE A 156 -11.59 -17.67 9.04
CA ILE A 156 -12.64 -16.87 9.69
C ILE A 156 -13.55 -17.73 10.59
N TRP A 157 -13.77 -19.00 10.23
CA TRP A 157 -14.57 -19.93 11.04
C TRP A 157 -13.99 -20.18 12.44
N VAL A 158 -12.66 -20.08 12.63
CA VAL A 158 -12.02 -20.22 13.95
C VAL A 158 -12.35 -19.02 14.84
N TRP A 159 -12.37 -17.82 14.28
CA TRP A 159 -12.80 -16.61 15.00
C TRP A 159 -14.29 -16.64 15.34
N ILE A 160 -15.13 -17.11 14.41
CA ILE A 160 -16.56 -17.32 14.64
C ILE A 160 -16.78 -18.36 15.75
N ALA A 161 -16.08 -19.49 15.69
CA ALA A 161 -16.15 -20.53 16.73
C ALA A 161 -15.71 -19.98 18.09
N GLY A 162 -14.61 -19.23 18.15
CA GLY A 162 -14.15 -18.56 19.36
C GLY A 162 -15.18 -17.61 19.95
N ALA A 163 -15.82 -16.77 19.12
CA ALA A 163 -16.87 -15.85 19.54
C ALA A 163 -18.12 -16.58 20.08
N VAL A 164 -18.55 -17.67 19.42
CA VAL A 164 -19.68 -18.48 19.86
C VAL A 164 -19.39 -19.17 21.19
N VAL A 165 -18.18 -19.71 21.38
CA VAL A 165 -17.76 -20.32 22.65
C VAL A 165 -17.75 -19.28 23.77
N LEU A 166 -17.20 -18.09 23.54
CA LEU A 166 -17.20 -17.01 24.53
C LEU A 166 -18.62 -16.57 24.91
N LEU A 167 -19.53 -16.47 23.94
CA LEU A 167 -20.95 -16.15 24.20
C LEU A 167 -21.64 -17.27 25.00
N ALA A 168 -21.40 -18.53 24.66
CA ALA A 168 -21.97 -19.68 25.37
C ALA A 168 -21.44 -19.80 26.80
N VAL A 169 -20.14 -19.57 27.01
CA VAL A 169 -19.52 -19.53 28.35
C VAL A 169 -20.07 -18.36 29.16
N GLY A 170 -20.18 -17.17 28.56
CA GLY A 170 -20.78 -16.00 29.21
C GLY A 170 -22.23 -16.24 29.62
N LEU A 171 -23.03 -16.87 28.75
CA LEU A 171 -24.43 -17.22 29.03
C LEU A 171 -24.55 -18.27 30.14
N THR A 172 -23.74 -19.33 30.10
CA THR A 172 -23.76 -20.39 31.12
C THR A 172 -23.30 -19.91 32.49
N VAL A 173 -22.26 -19.07 32.56
CA VAL A 173 -21.82 -18.41 33.81
C VAL A 173 -22.93 -17.51 34.35
N ALA A 174 -23.57 -16.68 33.50
CA ALA A 174 -24.67 -15.80 33.92
C ALA A 174 -25.93 -16.55 34.39
N LEU A 175 -26.17 -17.75 33.87
CA LEU A 175 -27.25 -18.63 34.31
C LEU A 175 -26.90 -19.31 35.63
N ARG A 176 -25.65 -19.78 35.81
CA ARG A 176 -25.20 -20.43 37.05
C ARG A 176 -25.08 -19.47 38.23
N THR A 177 -24.55 -18.26 38.05
CA THR A 177 -24.45 -17.26 39.13
C THR A 177 -25.80 -16.66 39.52
N GLY A 178 -26.84 -16.80 38.67
CA GLY A 178 -28.21 -16.38 39.00
C GLY A 178 -29.06 -17.46 39.68
N ALA A 179 -28.58 -18.70 39.81
CA ALA A 179 -29.30 -19.79 40.46
C ALA A 179 -28.93 -19.97 41.95
N GLY A 180 -27.84 -19.35 42.42
CA GLY A 180 -27.34 -19.48 43.80
C GLY A 180 -28.03 -18.61 44.86
N ASP A 181 -28.86 -17.64 44.46
CA ASP A 181 -29.49 -16.67 45.39
C ASP A 181 -30.88 -17.10 45.90
N LYS A 182 -31.31 -18.34 45.64
CA LYS A 182 -32.68 -18.82 45.93
C LYS A 182 -32.78 -19.85 47.06
N GLU A 183 -31.73 -20.07 47.85
CA GLU A 183 -31.72 -21.09 48.92
C GLU A 183 -31.17 -20.57 50.26
N LYS A 184 -31.55 -19.35 50.68
CA LYS A 184 -31.42 -18.89 52.08
C LYS A 184 -32.53 -17.91 52.47
N SER A 185 -33.79 -18.36 52.43
CA SER A 185 -34.86 -17.70 53.18
C SER A 185 -36.07 -18.63 53.22
N GLY A 186 -36.05 -19.60 54.13
CA GLY A 186 -37.16 -20.50 54.39
C GLY A 186 -36.93 -21.20 55.72
N SER A 187 -37.11 -20.45 56.81
CA SER A 187 -37.37 -21.00 58.14
C SER A 187 -38.79 -20.64 58.54
#